data_AF-A0A4C1YN24-F1
#
_entry.id   AF-A0A4C1YN24-F1
#
_cell.length_a   1.000
_cell.length_b   1.000
_cell.length_c   1.000
_cell.angle_alpha   90.00
_cell.angle_beta   90.00
_cell.angle_gamma   90.00
#
_symmetry.space_group_name_H-M   'P 1'
#
loop_
_entity.id
_entity.type
_entity.pdbx_description
1 polymer ?
#
loop_
_entity_poly.entity_id
_entity_poly.type
_entity_poly.pdbx_seq_one_letter_code
_entity_poly.pdbx_strand_id
1 'polypeptide(L)'
;MSLPNKRTIYTMCIKPVMTYASPLFAHVQPFIFAHLLYALQIVQNKFCRRAANAPWYVKNSLLHRDLELLTTSKFNILRTASERFFDVTSSHPNSLLVCAVSYEPPPPHHFCRRPRNVLLHPPDDLTVEVEILIELNKMPID
;
A
#
# COMPACT_ATOMS: atom_id res chain seq x y z
N MET A 1 -8.83 -2.89 31.55
CA MET A 1 -8.79 -1.73 30.61
C MET A 1 -10.19 -1.29 30.25
N SER A 2 -10.47 0.02 30.32
CA SER A 2 -11.75 0.64 29.96
C SER A 2 -11.98 0.67 28.43
N LEU A 3 -13.24 0.82 27.99
CA LEU A 3 -13.59 0.94 26.57
C LEU A 3 -12.88 2.11 25.85
N PRO A 4 -12.79 3.32 26.42
CA PRO A 4 -12.11 4.46 25.80
C PRO A 4 -10.63 4.20 25.52
N ASN A 5 -9.94 3.51 26.44
CA ASN A 5 -8.53 3.18 26.26
C ASN A 5 -8.34 2.15 25.13
N LYS A 6 -9.23 1.16 25.05
CA LYS A 6 -9.25 0.18 23.95
C LYS A 6 -9.51 0.84 22.59
N ARG A 7 -10.45 1.80 22.54
CA ARG A 7 -10.71 2.61 21.34
C ARG A 7 -9.49 3.42 20.93
N THR A 8 -8.80 4.04 21.89
CA THR A 8 -7.60 4.84 21.63
C THR A 8 -6.49 3.97 21.05
N ILE A 9 -6.25 2.78 21.61
CA ILE A 9 -5.28 1.80 21.07
C ILE A 9 -5.64 1.42 19.63
N TYR A 10 -6.91 1.18 19.35
CA TYR A 10 -7.35 0.86 17.99
C TYR A 10 -7.05 2.01 17.01
N THR A 11 -7.44 3.24 17.37
CA THR A 11 -7.28 4.40 16.48
C THR A 11 -5.81 4.78 16.26
N MET A 12 -4.97 4.66 17.30
CA MET A 12 -3.56 5.05 17.22
C MET A 12 -2.66 3.96 16.65
N CYS A 13 -2.88 2.68 17.00
CA CYS A 13 -1.95 1.62 16.63
C CYS A 13 -2.48 0.72 15.52
N ILE A 14 -3.75 0.30 15.59
CA ILE A 14 -4.29 -0.72 14.68
C ILE A 14 -4.77 -0.10 13.37
N LYS A 15 -5.48 1.04 13.46
CA LYS A 15 -6.04 1.75 12.32
C LYS A 15 -4.97 2.12 11.30
N PRO A 16 -3.83 2.75 11.68
CA PRO A 16 -2.78 3.09 10.71
C PRO A 16 -2.18 1.87 10.03
N VAL A 17 -2.00 0.75 10.76
CA VAL A 17 -1.47 -0.50 10.19
C VAL A 17 -2.44 -1.08 9.16
N MET A 18 -3.74 -1.09 9.43
CA MET A 18 -4.75 -1.55 8.47
C MET A 18 -4.86 -0.65 7.24
N THR A 19 -4.64 0.66 7.40
CA THR A 19 -4.72 1.66 6.31
C THR A 19 -3.35 2.03 5.74
N TYR A 20 -2.26 1.35 6.12
CA TYR A 20 -0.92 1.72 5.67
C TYR A 20 -0.79 1.63 4.15
N ALA A 21 -1.32 0.56 3.56
CA ALA A 21 -1.28 0.32 2.13
C ALA A 21 -2.44 0.98 1.35
N SER A 22 -3.17 1.95 1.95
CA SER A 22 -4.27 2.66 1.27
C SER A 22 -3.90 3.25 -0.10
N PRO A 23 -2.72 3.89 -0.29
CA PRO A 23 -2.32 4.42 -1.60
C PRO A 23 -2.20 3.34 -2.67
N LEU A 24 -1.64 2.17 -2.33
CA LEU A 24 -1.56 1.02 -3.24
C LEU A 24 -2.96 0.50 -3.60
N PHE A 25 -3.86 0.50 -2.61
CA PHE A 25 -5.22 -0.01 -2.80
C PHE A 25 -6.12 0.90 -3.64
N ALA A 26 -5.80 2.19 -3.77
CA ALA A 26 -6.55 3.09 -4.63
C ALA A 26 -6.39 2.77 -6.13
N HIS A 27 -5.26 2.17 -6.54
CA HIS A 27 -4.94 1.88 -7.94
C HIS A 27 -5.24 0.44 -8.38
N VAL A 28 -5.68 -0.44 -7.46
CA VAL A 28 -6.04 -1.82 -7.84
C VAL A 28 -7.46 -1.89 -8.42
N GLN A 29 -7.70 -2.93 -9.21
CA GLN A 29 -9.00 -3.18 -9.82
C GLN A 29 -10.13 -3.21 -8.76
N PRO A 30 -11.34 -2.70 -9.10
CA PRO A 30 -12.46 -2.60 -8.16
C PRO A 30 -12.83 -3.91 -7.46
N PHE A 31 -12.67 -5.05 -8.14
CA PHE A 31 -12.92 -6.38 -7.58
C PHE A 31 -11.94 -6.75 -6.45
N ILE A 32 -10.64 -6.56 -6.69
CA ILE A 32 -9.58 -6.85 -5.71
C ILE A 32 -9.73 -5.92 -4.50
N PHE A 33 -10.06 -4.65 -4.77
CA PHE A 33 -10.32 -3.65 -3.74
C PHE A 33 -11.50 -4.06 -2.84
N ALA A 34 -12.62 -4.51 -3.43
CA ALA A 34 -13.78 -4.97 -2.66
C ALA A 34 -13.45 -6.18 -1.75
N HIS A 35 -12.67 -7.14 -2.25
CA HIS A 35 -12.24 -8.31 -1.46
C HIS A 35 -11.36 -7.90 -0.26
N LEU A 36 -10.44 -6.95 -0.47
CA LEU A 36 -9.60 -6.44 0.60
C LEU A 36 -10.41 -5.69 1.67
N LEU A 37 -11.36 -4.84 1.26
CA LEU A 37 -12.28 -4.17 2.19
C LEU A 37 -13.03 -5.17 3.07
N TYR A 38 -13.43 -6.31 2.49
CA TYR A 38 -14.07 -7.38 3.23
C TYR A 38 -13.13 -8.02 4.26
N ALA A 39 -11.87 -8.28 3.89
CA ALA A 39 -10.86 -8.82 4.81
C ALA A 39 -10.57 -7.85 5.98
N LEU A 40 -10.41 -6.56 5.71
CA LEU A 40 -10.21 -5.54 6.74
C LEU A 40 -11.41 -5.47 7.70
N GLN A 41 -12.63 -5.62 7.18
CA GLN A 41 -13.83 -5.65 8.02
C GLN A 41 -13.84 -6.85 8.97
N ILE A 42 -13.38 -8.01 8.53
CA ILE A 42 -13.28 -9.21 9.38
C ILE A 42 -12.33 -8.92 10.56
N VAL A 43 -11.19 -8.31 10.30
CA VAL A 43 -10.21 -7.95 11.34
C VAL A 43 -10.82 -6.95 12.33
N GLN A 44 -11.47 -5.90 11.85
CA GLN A 44 -12.14 -4.92 12.69
C GLN A 44 -13.26 -5.56 13.54
N ASN A 45 -14.12 -6.39 12.95
CA ASN A 45 -15.19 -7.08 13.68
C ASN A 45 -14.64 -7.98 14.80
N LYS A 46 -13.55 -8.72 14.52
CA LYS A 46 -12.88 -9.55 15.53
C LYS A 46 -12.32 -8.70 16.67
N PHE A 47 -11.73 -7.54 16.35
CA PHE A 47 -11.26 -6.60 17.36
C PHE A 47 -12.41 -6.08 18.22
N CYS A 48 -13.49 -5.56 17.63
CA CYS A 48 -14.63 -5.02 18.37
C CYS A 48 -15.22 -6.05 19.34
N ARG A 49 -15.37 -7.30 18.88
CA ARG A 49 -15.89 -8.40 19.72
C ARG A 49 -14.99 -8.71 20.91
N ARG A 50 -13.67 -8.81 20.69
CA ARG A 50 -12.70 -9.01 21.77
C ARG A 50 -12.64 -7.83 22.73
N ALA A 51 -12.71 -6.61 22.20
CA ALA A 51 -12.67 -5.39 23.00
C ALA A 51 -13.90 -5.28 23.93
N ALA A 52 -15.09 -5.61 23.43
CA ALA A 52 -16.35 -5.61 24.19
C ALA A 52 -16.57 -6.88 25.02
N ASN A 53 -15.73 -7.91 24.87
CA ASN A 53 -15.97 -9.27 25.37
C ASN A 53 -17.37 -9.79 25.01
N ALA A 54 -17.81 -9.53 23.77
CA ALA A 54 -19.19 -9.75 23.36
C ALA A 54 -19.43 -11.18 22.84
N PRO A 55 -20.54 -11.82 23.24
CA PRO A 55 -20.91 -13.16 22.74
C PRO A 55 -21.30 -13.14 21.26
N TRP A 56 -21.28 -14.33 20.62
CA TRP A 56 -21.41 -14.48 19.16
C TRP A 56 -22.70 -13.89 18.59
N TYR A 57 -23.81 -13.93 19.33
CA TYR A 57 -25.13 -13.47 18.90
C TYR A 57 -25.31 -11.93 18.93
N VAL A 58 -24.38 -11.17 19.51
CA VAL A 58 -24.45 -9.70 19.49
C VAL A 58 -24.20 -9.19 18.06
N LYS A 59 -25.06 -8.31 17.58
CA LYS A 59 -24.96 -7.73 16.23
C LYS A 59 -23.72 -6.83 16.13
N ASN A 60 -22.94 -7.00 15.05
CA ASN A 60 -21.73 -6.18 14.82
C ASN A 60 -22.06 -4.68 14.71
N SER A 61 -23.22 -4.31 14.15
CA SER A 61 -23.66 -2.92 14.05
C SER A 61 -23.81 -2.24 15.41
N LEU A 62 -24.27 -2.98 16.42
CA LEU A 62 -24.41 -2.48 17.79
C LEU A 62 -23.04 -2.26 18.43
N LEU A 63 -22.13 -3.23 18.29
CA LEU A 63 -20.74 -3.09 18.75
C LEU A 63 -20.03 -1.88 18.12
N HIS A 64 -20.27 -1.63 16.84
CA HIS A 64 -19.70 -0.48 16.15
C HIS A 64 -20.24 0.85 16.66
N ARG A 65 -21.54 0.92 16.97
CA ARG A 65 -22.17 2.09 17.60
C ARG A 65 -21.58 2.34 18.99
N ASP A 66 -21.51 1.30 19.81
CA ASP A 66 -21.08 1.41 21.21
C ASP A 66 -19.59 1.74 21.35
N LEU A 67 -18.74 1.23 20.46
CA LEU A 67 -17.32 1.56 20.44
C LEU A 67 -17.02 2.87 19.68
N GLU A 68 -18.03 3.48 19.06
CA GLU A 68 -17.91 4.65 18.17
C GLU A 68 -16.74 4.50 17.16
N LEU A 69 -16.54 3.28 16.67
CA LEU A 69 -15.50 2.99 15.70
C LEU A 69 -16.05 3.35 14.32
N LEU A 70 -15.33 4.22 13.62
CA LEU A 70 -15.71 4.78 12.31
C LEU A 70 -16.27 3.69 11.39
N THR A 71 -17.60 3.65 11.27
CA THR A 71 -18.33 2.73 10.39
C THR A 71 -18.77 3.44 9.10
N THR A 72 -18.70 4.78 9.08
CA THR A 72 -19.49 5.61 8.16
C THR A 72 -18.94 5.77 6.75
N SER A 73 -17.77 5.18 6.42
CA SER A 73 -17.67 4.35 5.21
C SER A 73 -16.25 3.79 5.08
N LYS A 74 -16.18 2.46 4.96
CA LYS A 74 -14.96 1.69 4.65
C LYS A 74 -14.21 2.30 3.46
N PHE A 75 -14.97 2.81 2.50
CA PHE A 75 -14.51 3.47 1.30
C PHE A 75 -13.87 4.83 1.60
N ASN A 76 -14.55 5.73 2.33
CA ASN A 76 -14.03 7.08 2.52
C ASN A 76 -12.76 7.08 3.37
N ILE A 77 -12.57 6.15 4.31
CA ILE A 77 -11.32 6.13 5.10
C ILE A 77 -10.11 5.81 4.21
N LEU A 78 -10.22 4.75 3.41
CA LEU A 78 -9.15 4.34 2.49
C LEU A 78 -8.96 5.36 1.37
N ARG A 79 -10.06 5.88 0.82
CA ARG A 79 -10.07 6.91 -0.22
C ARG A 79 -9.49 8.23 0.28
N THR A 80 -9.93 8.75 1.42
CA THR A 80 -9.40 9.98 1.99
C THR A 80 -7.93 9.83 2.41
N ALA A 81 -7.51 8.65 2.88
CA ALA A 81 -6.11 8.38 3.17
C ALA A 81 -5.26 8.34 1.87
N SER A 82 -5.77 7.73 0.80
CA SER A 82 -5.08 7.72 -0.49
C SER A 82 -5.06 9.10 -1.15
N GLU A 83 -6.18 9.83 -1.15
CA GLU A 83 -6.27 11.19 -1.68
C GLU A 83 -5.25 12.09 -0.98
N ARG A 84 -5.24 12.11 0.36
CA ARG A 84 -4.24 12.88 1.13
C ARG A 84 -2.80 12.48 0.78
N PHE A 85 -2.54 11.19 0.57
CA PHE A 85 -1.22 10.73 0.17
C PHE A 85 -0.82 11.29 -1.20
N PHE A 86 -1.72 11.21 -2.19
CA PHE A 86 -1.46 11.71 -3.53
C PHE A 86 -1.40 13.24 -3.59
N ASP A 87 -2.20 13.95 -2.81
CA ASP A 87 -2.14 15.41 -2.69
C ASP A 87 -0.77 15.86 -2.16
N VAL A 88 -0.31 15.22 -1.08
CA VAL A 88 1.03 15.50 -0.50
C VAL A 88 2.13 15.17 -1.48
N THR A 89 2.04 14.01 -2.14
CA THR A 89 3.07 13.55 -3.10
C THR A 89 3.14 14.47 -4.33
N SER A 90 2.00 14.98 -4.79
CA SER A 90 1.92 15.93 -5.92
C SER A 90 2.58 17.28 -5.60
N SER A 91 2.59 17.68 -4.33
CA SER A 91 3.23 18.91 -3.85
C SER A 91 4.70 18.74 -3.41
N HIS A 92 5.27 17.54 -3.55
CA HIS A 92 6.58 17.22 -3.00
C HIS A 92 7.72 17.85 -3.84
N PRO A 93 8.79 18.40 -3.23
CA PRO A 93 9.93 18.97 -3.97
C PRO A 93 10.73 17.95 -4.80
N ASN A 94 10.44 16.65 -4.68
CA ASN A 94 11.20 15.60 -5.37
C ASN A 94 10.44 15.19 -6.63
N SER A 95 11.02 15.47 -7.80
CA SER A 95 10.43 15.16 -9.10
C SER A 95 10.09 13.68 -9.28
N LEU A 96 10.91 12.77 -8.74
CA LEU A 96 10.67 11.33 -8.86
C LEU A 96 9.37 10.89 -8.18
N LEU A 97 9.04 11.50 -7.04
CA LEU A 97 7.80 11.20 -6.32
C LEU A 97 6.58 11.72 -7.06
N VAL A 98 6.67 12.94 -7.63
CA VAL A 98 5.61 13.51 -8.47
C VAL A 98 5.36 12.65 -9.71
N CYS A 99 6.43 12.21 -10.39
CA CYS A 99 6.32 11.30 -11.54
C CYS A 99 5.63 9.97 -11.19
N ALA A 100 5.82 9.46 -9.97
CA ALA A 100 5.20 8.20 -9.54
C ALA A 100 3.67 8.31 -9.36
N VAL A 101 3.12 9.50 -9.07
CA VAL A 101 1.67 9.72 -8.95
C VAL A 101 0.97 9.57 -10.29
N SER A 102 1.59 10.06 -11.36
CA SER A 102 1.08 10.00 -12.74
C SER A 102 1.46 8.70 -13.47
N TYR A 103 1.93 7.67 -12.75
CA TYR A 103 2.29 6.41 -13.35
C TYR A 103 1.05 5.71 -13.94
N GLU A 104 0.98 5.66 -15.26
CA GLU A 104 0.03 4.83 -15.98
C GLU A 104 0.67 3.47 -16.26
N PRO A 105 0.10 2.36 -15.73
CA PRO A 105 0.65 1.05 -16.04
C PRO A 105 0.50 0.79 -17.54
N PRO A 106 1.55 0.27 -18.21
CA PRO A 106 1.44 -0.05 -19.63
C PRO A 106 0.27 -1.01 -19.85
N PRO A 107 -0.49 -0.85 -20.95
CA PRO A 107 -1.65 -1.68 -21.23
C PRO A 107 -1.22 -3.16 -21.23
N PRO A 108 -2.10 -4.08 -20.78
CA PRO A 108 -1.80 -5.50 -20.64
C PRO A 108 -1.75 -6.20 -22.01
N HIS A 109 -0.93 -5.71 -22.92
CA HIS A 109 -0.60 -6.35 -24.17
C HIS A 109 0.76 -7.01 -23.96
N HIS A 110 0.70 -8.32 -23.71
CA HIS A 110 1.81 -9.23 -23.45
C HIS A 110 2.42 -9.07 -22.05
N PHE A 111 2.05 -9.96 -21.12
CA PHE A 111 2.86 -10.24 -19.94
C PHE A 111 4.20 -10.81 -20.42
N CYS A 112 5.16 -9.94 -20.75
CA CYS A 112 6.54 -10.32 -20.88
C CYS A 112 6.95 -10.89 -19.52
N ARG A 113 7.08 -12.23 -19.43
CA ARG A 113 7.74 -12.86 -18.28
C ARG A 113 9.03 -12.08 -18.09
N ARG A 114 9.22 -11.43 -16.94
CA ARG A 114 10.46 -10.71 -16.64
C ARG A 114 11.63 -11.65 -16.97
N PRO A 115 12.50 -11.35 -17.95
CA PRO A 115 13.81 -11.96 -17.95
C PRO A 115 14.44 -11.54 -16.62
N ARG A 116 14.89 -12.50 -15.80
CA ARG A 116 15.26 -12.22 -14.40
C ARG A 116 16.52 -11.34 -14.27
N ASN A 117 17.07 -10.81 -15.35
CA ASN A 117 18.43 -10.30 -15.40
C ASN A 117 18.83 -9.62 -16.73
N VAL A 118 17.92 -8.96 -17.45
CA VAL A 118 18.31 -8.10 -18.58
C VAL A 118 18.03 -6.65 -18.19
N LEU A 119 19.09 -5.92 -17.86
CA LEU A 119 19.04 -4.47 -17.70
C LEU A 119 18.88 -3.88 -19.10
N LEU A 120 17.69 -3.34 -19.40
CA LEU A 120 17.37 -2.68 -20.66
C LEU A 120 17.69 -1.17 -20.63
N HIS A 121 18.38 -0.70 -19.60
CA HIS A 121 18.82 0.69 -19.57
C HIS A 121 19.96 0.86 -20.58
N PRO A 122 19.99 1.97 -21.36
CA PRO A 122 21.18 2.36 -22.07
C PRO A 122 22.36 2.37 -21.08
N PRO A 123 23.56 1.90 -21.47
CA PRO A 123 24.68 1.87 -20.55
C PRO A 123 24.97 3.29 -20.04
N ASP A 124 24.92 3.46 -18.72
CA ASP A 124 25.38 4.67 -18.06
C ASP A 124 26.90 4.82 -18.24
N ASP A 125 27.42 6.04 -18.12
CA ASP A 125 28.83 6.38 -18.38
C ASP A 125 29.82 5.46 -17.62
N LEU A 126 29.48 5.14 -16.36
CA LEU A 126 30.23 4.20 -15.51
C LEU A 126 30.24 2.77 -16.06
N THR A 127 29.14 2.30 -16.64
CA THR A 127 29.08 0.95 -17.24
C THR A 127 29.94 0.84 -18.49
N VAL A 128 30.02 1.92 -19.28
CA VAL A 128 30.88 2.00 -20.47
C VAL A 128 32.36 1.94 -20.05
N GLU A 129 32.76 2.71 -19.04
CA GLU A 129 34.14 2.68 -18.53
C GLU A 129 34.54 1.29 -17.99
N VAL A 130 33.64 0.62 -17.28
CA VAL A 130 33.89 -0.73 -16.74
C VAL A 130 34.04 -1.77 -17.85
N GLU A 131 33.23 -1.70 -18.93
CA GLU A 131 33.40 -2.58 -20.08
C GLU A 131 34.73 -2.36 -20.81
N ILE A 132 35.17 -1.10 -20.95
CA ILE A 132 36.47 -0.76 -21.55
C ILE A 132 37.62 -1.33 -20.70
N LEU A 133 37.54 -1.24 -19.37
CA LEU A 133 38.55 -1.81 -18.47
C LEU A 133 38.59 -3.35 -18.54
N ILE A 134 37.44 -4.00 -18.73
CA ILE A 134 37.37 -5.45 -18.88
C ILE A 134 37.98 -5.89 -20.22
N GLU A 135 37.74 -5.16 -21.31
CA GLU A 135 38.34 -5.38 -22.62
C GLU A 135 39.87 -5.21 -22.58
N LEU A 136 40.38 -4.16 -21.91
CA LEU A 136 41.82 -3.93 -21.75
C LEU A 136 42.53 -5.04 -20.97
N ASN A 137 41.87 -5.63 -19.96
CA ASN A 137 42.41 -6.75 -19.19
C ASN A 137 42.38 -8.10 -19.91
N LYS A 138 41.68 -8.20 -21.05
CA LYS A 138 41.62 -9.42 -21.87
C LYS A 138 42.68 -9.45 -22.98
N MET A 139 43.42 -8.36 -23.21
CA MET A 139 44.53 -8.38 -24.16
C MET A 139 45.69 -9.18 -23.56
N PRO A 140 46.28 -10.13 -24.30
CA PRO A 140 47.41 -10.91 -23.81
C PRO A 140 48.61 -9.98 -23.63
N ILE A 141 49.28 -10.12 -22.49
CA ILE A 141 50.56 -9.46 -22.22
C ILE A 141 51.60 -10.29 -22.98
N ASP A 142 52.17 -9.72 -24.04
CA ASP A 142 53.29 -10.29 -24.81
C ASP A 142 54.54 -10.52 -23.92
#